data_AF-A0A542ZAE0-F1
#
_entry.id   AF-A0A542ZAE0-F1
#
_cell.length_a   1.000
_cell.length_b   1.000
_cell.length_c   1.000
_cell.angle_alpha   90.00
_cell.angle_beta   90.00
_cell.angle_gamma   90.00
#
_symmetry.space_group_name_H-M   'P 1'
#
loop_
_entity.id
_entity.type
_entity.pdbx_description
1 polymer ?
#
loop_
_entity_poly.entity_id
_entity_poly.type
_entity_poly.pdbx_seq_one_letter_code
_entity_poly.pdbx_strand_id
1 'polypeptide(L)'
;MIAEFEASVDERWQFYDTDENAFHTSPWYAGAGKVMVPFGCSSAPWYASDPRCPGEQGFHHGTDVALPCGVDIRSAVDGEVVVGGLGDAYGSLAFMVRSGEKDHVIGHVSQRFVEAGDSVRKGDRIAINGADGAPDGCHLHFEVRPAGGAVDSAVDPAADLCLTGLG
;
A
#
# COMPACT_ATOMS: atom_id res chain seq x y z
N MET A 1 -28.63 20.08 -28.49
CA MET A 1 -27.74 18.95 -28.81
C MET A 1 -26.49 19.17 -27.98
N ILE A 2 -26.49 18.66 -26.76
CA ILE A 2 -25.36 18.76 -25.83
C ILE A 2 -24.42 17.63 -26.22
N ALA A 3 -23.21 17.99 -26.65
CA ALA A 3 -22.16 17.02 -26.89
C ALA A 3 -21.76 16.44 -25.54
N GLU A 4 -22.05 15.16 -25.33
CA GLU A 4 -21.49 14.39 -24.24
C GLU A 4 -19.97 14.35 -24.46
N PHE A 5 -19.25 15.01 -23.57
CA PHE A 5 -17.81 14.93 -23.50
C PHE A 5 -17.50 13.60 -22.83
N GLU A 6 -17.60 12.50 -23.58
CA GLU A 6 -16.94 11.26 -23.16
C GLU A 6 -15.43 11.54 -23.25
N ALA A 7 -14.87 11.99 -22.13
CA ALA A 7 -13.43 11.98 -21.96
C ALA A 7 -13.00 10.52 -22.14
N SER A 8 -12.43 10.21 -23.32
CA SER A 8 -11.93 8.87 -23.60
C SER A 8 -10.91 8.55 -22.50
N VAL A 9 -11.29 7.65 -21.60
CA VAL A 9 -10.40 7.15 -20.56
C VAL A 9 -9.27 6.45 -21.30
N ASP A 10 -8.08 7.06 -21.32
CA ASP A 10 -6.94 6.54 -22.07
C ASP A 10 -6.63 5.12 -21.58
N GLU A 11 -6.61 4.16 -22.50
CA GLU A 11 -6.59 2.71 -22.26
C GLU A 11 -5.37 2.26 -21.46
N ARG A 12 -4.34 3.11 -21.33
CA ARG A 12 -3.18 2.88 -20.46
C ARG A 12 -3.47 3.03 -18.98
N TRP A 13 -4.63 3.58 -18.61
CA TRP A 13 -5.04 3.92 -17.23
C TRP A 13 -6.24 3.09 -16.77
N GLN A 14 -6.45 1.97 -17.46
CA GLN A 14 -7.38 0.93 -17.12
C GLN A 14 -6.58 -0.22 -16.51
N PHE A 15 -6.96 -0.65 -15.32
CA PHE A 15 -6.36 -1.81 -14.67
C PHE A 15 -7.44 -2.87 -14.39
N TYR A 16 -7.02 -4.12 -14.55
CA TYR A 16 -7.80 -5.33 -14.37
C TYR A 16 -7.63 -5.83 -12.93
N ASP A 17 -8.72 -6.14 -12.28
CA ASP A 17 -8.71 -7.08 -11.14
C ASP A 17 -8.50 -8.51 -11.71
N THR A 18 -8.32 -9.50 -10.84
CA THR A 18 -8.43 -10.94 -11.13
C THR A 18 -9.69 -11.33 -11.93
N ASP A 19 -10.67 -10.43 -12.04
CA ASP A 19 -11.74 -10.47 -13.03
C ASP A 19 -11.38 -9.56 -14.23
N GLU A 20 -11.07 -10.16 -15.38
CA GLU A 20 -10.68 -9.46 -16.61
C GLU A 20 -11.77 -8.51 -17.17
N ASN A 21 -12.94 -8.44 -16.53
CA ASN A 21 -14.08 -7.63 -16.98
C ASN A 21 -14.40 -6.42 -16.08
N ALA A 22 -13.65 -6.22 -14.98
CA ALA A 22 -13.86 -5.09 -14.07
C ALA A 22 -12.79 -4.00 -14.27
N PHE A 23 -13.23 -2.79 -14.63
CA PHE A 23 -12.37 -1.63 -14.89
C PHE A 23 -12.43 -0.65 -13.71
N HIS A 24 -11.27 -0.19 -13.23
CA HIS A 24 -11.18 0.83 -12.17
C HIS A 24 -10.43 2.07 -12.65
N THR A 25 -10.89 3.25 -12.23
CA THR A 25 -10.27 4.55 -12.51
C THR A 25 -10.05 5.32 -11.21
N SER A 26 -8.86 5.86 -10.98
CA SER A 26 -8.63 6.87 -9.92
C SER A 26 -7.71 7.99 -10.43
N PRO A 27 -7.97 9.25 -10.03
CA PRO A 27 -7.20 10.41 -10.49
C PRO A 27 -5.69 10.34 -10.18
N TRP A 28 -5.30 9.60 -9.15
CA TRP A 28 -3.90 9.47 -8.69
C TRP A 28 -3.09 8.44 -9.49
N TYR A 29 -3.73 7.62 -10.32
CA TYR A 29 -3.07 6.67 -11.22
C TYR A 29 -2.57 7.29 -12.53
N ALA A 30 -2.93 8.55 -12.79
CA ALA A 30 -2.51 9.27 -13.98
C ALA A 30 -1.03 9.70 -13.88
N GLY A 31 -0.09 8.73 -13.93
CA GLY A 31 1.34 9.05 -14.12
C GLY A 31 2.38 8.06 -13.59
N ALA A 32 2.04 7.15 -12.67
CA ALA A 32 3.01 6.25 -12.03
C ALA A 32 2.43 4.84 -11.97
N GLY A 33 3.02 3.88 -12.71
CA GLY A 33 2.51 2.53 -13.01
C GLY A 33 1.68 1.80 -11.93
N LYS A 34 2.16 0.64 -11.44
CA LYS A 34 1.50 -0.06 -10.31
C LYS A 34 1.92 0.52 -8.95
N VAL A 35 2.99 1.31 -8.93
CA VAL A 35 3.50 2.02 -7.75
C VAL A 35 3.13 3.49 -7.87
N MET A 36 2.38 4.01 -6.90
CA MET A 36 1.90 5.39 -6.83
C MET A 36 2.94 6.31 -6.19
N VAL A 37 3.40 5.95 -5.00
CA VAL A 37 4.42 6.69 -4.24
C VAL A 37 5.51 5.71 -3.84
N PRO A 38 6.73 5.83 -4.39
CA PRO A 38 7.83 4.96 -4.01
C PRO A 38 8.31 5.26 -2.59
N PHE A 39 9.15 4.37 -2.06
CA PHE A 39 9.92 4.64 -0.86
C PHE A 39 10.90 5.80 -1.07
N GLY A 40 11.03 6.66 -0.05
CA GLY A 40 11.99 7.76 -0.04
C GLY A 40 11.35 9.13 -0.27
N CYS A 41 12.11 10.04 -0.85
CA CYS A 41 11.70 11.43 -0.97
C CYS A 41 10.52 11.61 -1.93
N SER A 42 9.51 12.34 -1.45
CA SER A 42 8.27 12.57 -2.16
C SER A 42 7.89 14.04 -2.13
N SER A 43 7.42 14.54 -3.28
CA SER A 43 6.81 15.86 -3.41
C SER A 43 5.32 15.87 -3.09
N ALA A 44 4.76 14.75 -2.63
CA ALA A 44 3.35 14.69 -2.26
C ALA A 44 3.08 15.63 -1.06
N PRO A 45 2.03 16.46 -1.13
CA PRO A 45 1.87 17.65 -0.28
C PRO A 45 1.53 17.34 1.18
N TRP A 46 1.23 16.09 1.52
CA TRP A 46 0.80 15.67 2.86
C TRP A 46 1.95 15.19 3.74
N TYR A 47 3.12 14.92 3.14
CA TYR A 47 4.30 14.58 3.91
C TYR A 47 4.96 15.86 4.42
N ALA A 48 5.19 15.91 5.73
CA ALA A 48 5.98 16.98 6.33
C ALA A 48 7.40 16.99 5.73
N SER A 49 7.96 18.18 5.55
CA SER A 49 9.33 18.33 5.05
C SER A 49 10.31 17.53 5.91
N ASP A 50 11.13 16.72 5.25
CA ASP A 50 12.08 15.83 5.89
C ASP A 50 13.52 16.26 5.57
N PRO A 51 14.41 16.39 6.55
CA PRO A 51 15.79 16.82 6.32
C PRO A 51 16.61 15.84 5.47
N ARG A 52 16.16 14.60 5.29
CA ARG A 52 16.76 13.61 4.38
C ARG A 52 16.49 13.95 2.91
N CYS A 53 15.50 14.81 2.64
CA CYS A 53 14.99 15.08 1.31
C CYS A 53 15.34 16.48 0.79
N PRO A 54 15.46 16.64 -0.54
CA PRO A 54 15.79 17.93 -1.13
C PRO A 54 14.59 18.88 -1.08
N GLY A 55 14.85 20.13 -0.70
CA GLY A 55 13.84 21.19 -0.66
C GLY A 55 12.81 20.98 0.45
N GLU A 56 11.54 21.25 0.15
CA GLU A 56 10.42 21.08 1.09
C GLU A 56 9.74 19.71 0.97
N GLN A 57 10.40 18.74 0.32
CA GLN A 57 9.89 17.37 0.16
C GLN A 57 9.84 16.63 1.49
N GLY A 58 8.85 15.76 1.63
CA GLY A 58 8.78 14.82 2.74
C GLY A 58 9.35 13.45 2.41
N PHE A 59 9.37 12.55 3.39
CA PHE A 59 9.88 11.20 3.24
C PHE A 59 8.77 10.16 3.43
N HIS A 60 8.59 9.30 2.44
CA HIS A 60 7.66 8.18 2.47
C HIS A 60 8.38 6.90 2.93
N HIS A 61 7.92 6.35 4.05
CA HIS A 61 8.54 5.20 4.73
C HIS A 61 8.11 3.85 4.17
N GLY A 62 7.19 3.85 3.21
CA GLY A 62 6.67 2.66 2.55
C GLY A 62 6.72 2.77 1.04
N THR A 63 5.91 1.94 0.40
CA THR A 63 5.57 2.06 -1.01
C THR A 63 4.07 1.91 -1.14
N ASP A 64 3.47 2.87 -1.82
CA ASP A 64 2.03 2.90 -2.08
C ASP A 64 1.80 2.26 -3.43
N VAL A 65 1.07 1.15 -3.44
CA VAL A 65 0.80 0.34 -4.61
C VAL A 65 -0.66 0.47 -4.99
N ALA A 66 -0.88 0.70 -6.28
CA ALA A 66 -2.18 0.72 -6.91
C ALA A 66 -2.97 -0.55 -6.59
N LEU A 67 -4.06 -0.40 -5.84
CA LEU A 67 -4.92 -1.53 -5.49
C LEU A 67 -6.38 -1.05 -5.31
N PRO A 68 -7.38 -1.62 -6.01
CA PRO A 68 -8.79 -1.22 -5.84
C PRO A 68 -9.30 -1.53 -4.43
N CYS A 69 -10.30 -0.80 -3.94
CA CYS A 69 -10.96 -1.15 -2.68
C CYS A 69 -11.63 -2.53 -2.81
N GLY A 70 -11.70 -3.29 -1.72
CA GLY A 70 -12.48 -4.53 -1.69
C GLY A 70 -11.74 -5.77 -2.21
N VAL A 71 -10.56 -5.61 -2.82
CA VAL A 71 -9.75 -6.75 -3.28
C VAL A 71 -8.93 -7.36 -2.14
N ASP A 72 -8.63 -8.64 -2.29
CA ASP A 72 -7.87 -9.40 -1.30
C ASP A 72 -6.40 -8.96 -1.23
N ILE A 73 -5.90 -8.80 -0.01
CA ILE A 73 -4.47 -8.70 0.29
C ILE A 73 -3.99 -10.07 0.80
N ARG A 74 -2.91 -10.56 0.20
CA ARG A 74 -2.24 -11.81 0.58
C ARG A 74 -0.87 -11.54 1.19
N SER A 75 -0.45 -12.39 2.12
CA SER A 75 0.86 -12.25 2.78
C SER A 75 1.99 -12.41 1.77
N ALA A 76 2.94 -11.47 1.76
CA ALA A 76 4.14 -11.53 0.92
C ALA A 76 5.17 -12.55 1.45
N VAL A 77 5.08 -12.88 2.73
CA VAL A 77 6.07 -13.68 3.47
C VAL A 77 5.39 -14.68 4.41
N ASP A 78 6.14 -15.68 4.85
CA ASP A 78 5.78 -16.48 6.03
C ASP A 78 6.08 -15.66 7.28
N GLY A 79 5.26 -15.75 8.32
CA GLY A 79 5.52 -14.99 9.54
C GLY A 79 4.45 -15.06 10.61
N GLU A 80 4.64 -14.24 11.64
CA GLU A 80 3.71 -14.04 12.74
C GLU A 80 3.05 -12.66 12.62
N VAL A 81 1.75 -12.59 12.83
CA VAL A 81 0.98 -11.34 12.76
C VAL A 81 1.19 -10.53 14.03
N VAL A 82 1.58 -9.27 13.85
CA VAL A 82 1.77 -8.28 14.92
C VAL A 82 0.77 -7.14 14.72
N VAL A 83 0.04 -6.79 15.78
CA VAL A 83 -0.95 -5.70 15.77
C VAL A 83 -0.57 -4.65 16.80
N GLY A 84 -0.77 -3.37 16.44
CA GLY A 84 -0.44 -2.22 17.28
C GLY A 84 0.93 -1.62 16.96
N GLY A 85 1.24 -0.49 17.59
CA GLY A 85 2.49 0.24 17.33
C GLY A 85 2.52 1.01 16.00
N LEU A 86 1.37 1.13 15.33
CA LEU A 86 1.19 1.94 14.13
C LEU A 86 0.31 3.15 14.46
N GLY A 87 0.60 4.29 13.85
CA GLY A 87 -0.17 5.52 14.07
C GLY A 87 -1.50 5.53 13.30
N ASP A 88 -2.34 6.51 13.60
CA ASP A 88 -3.69 6.62 13.01
C ASP A 88 -3.67 6.78 11.48
N ALA A 89 -2.59 7.34 10.93
CA ALA A 89 -2.42 7.51 9.48
C ALA A 89 -2.49 6.18 8.71
N TYR A 90 -2.06 5.06 9.31
CA TYR A 90 -2.08 3.74 8.67
C TYR A 90 -3.49 3.12 8.61
N GLY A 91 -4.46 3.67 9.34
CA GLY A 91 -5.78 3.08 9.52
C GLY A 91 -5.87 2.18 10.76
N SER A 92 -7.08 2.09 11.31
CA SER A 92 -7.38 1.41 12.58
C SER A 92 -7.15 -0.11 12.55
N LEU A 93 -7.16 -0.69 11.35
CA LEU A 93 -6.97 -2.11 11.11
C LEU A 93 -5.56 -2.48 10.63
N ALA A 94 -4.66 -1.50 10.53
CA ALA A 94 -3.28 -1.74 10.11
C ALA A 94 -2.57 -2.75 11.02
N PHE A 95 -1.63 -3.49 10.44
CA PHE A 95 -0.92 -4.57 11.11
C PHE A 95 0.42 -4.84 10.42
N MET A 96 1.20 -5.75 11.01
CA MET A 96 2.48 -6.19 10.46
C MET A 96 2.51 -7.71 10.36
N VAL A 97 3.31 -8.23 9.43
CA VAL A 97 3.75 -9.62 9.43
C VAL A 97 5.25 -9.66 9.74
N ARG A 98 5.59 -10.20 10.90
CA ARG A 98 6.99 -10.41 11.32
C ARG A 98 7.55 -11.66 10.68
N SER A 99 8.62 -11.50 9.92
CA SER A 99 9.35 -12.60 9.29
C SER A 99 10.84 -12.44 9.55
N GLY A 100 11.38 -13.30 10.42
CA GLY A 100 12.78 -13.19 10.87
C GLY A 100 13.05 -11.84 11.53
N GLU A 101 14.01 -11.09 10.98
CA GLU A 101 14.43 -9.78 11.48
C GLU A 101 13.68 -8.60 10.85
N LYS A 102 12.57 -8.86 10.13
CA LYS A 102 11.78 -7.82 9.44
C LYS A 102 10.31 -7.82 9.89
N ASP A 103 9.75 -6.64 10.03
CA ASP A 103 8.31 -6.39 10.12
C ASP A 103 7.81 -5.80 8.79
N HIS A 104 6.78 -6.44 8.21
CA HIS A 104 6.16 -6.02 6.96
C HIS A 104 4.84 -5.32 7.28
N VAL A 105 4.82 -4.00 7.22
CA VAL A 105 3.66 -3.18 7.59
C VAL A 105 2.64 -3.17 6.45
N ILE A 106 1.37 -3.32 6.78
CA ILE A 106 0.24 -3.26 5.86
C ILE A 106 -0.75 -2.23 6.39
N GLY A 107 -0.92 -1.13 5.63
CA GLY A 107 -1.82 -0.03 5.94
C GLY A 107 -3.09 0.00 5.09
N HIS A 108 -4.00 0.90 5.45
CA HIS A 108 -5.22 1.30 4.73
C HIS A 108 -6.25 0.19 4.47
N VAL A 109 -6.18 -0.93 5.19
CA VAL A 109 -7.10 -2.05 4.99
C VAL A 109 -8.50 -1.73 5.50
N SER A 110 -9.53 -2.18 4.79
CA SER A 110 -10.94 -2.05 5.21
C SER A 110 -11.41 -3.21 6.08
N GLN A 111 -10.73 -4.36 6.01
CA GLN A 111 -10.98 -5.52 6.83
C GLN A 111 -9.68 -6.30 7.06
N ARG A 112 -9.50 -6.85 8.26
CA ARG A 112 -8.39 -7.73 8.61
C ARG A 112 -8.94 -9.11 8.98
N PHE A 113 -8.36 -10.18 8.42
CA PHE A 113 -8.77 -11.57 8.67
C PHE A 113 -7.87 -12.30 9.67
N VAL A 114 -6.83 -11.62 10.14
CA VAL A 114 -5.83 -12.16 11.06
C VAL A 114 -5.78 -11.35 12.35
N GLU A 115 -5.36 -12.01 13.42
CA GLU A 115 -5.20 -11.45 14.75
C GLU A 115 -3.74 -11.54 15.23
N ALA A 116 -3.42 -10.80 16.28
CA ALA A 116 -2.07 -10.82 16.84
C ALA A 116 -1.68 -12.23 17.31
N GLY A 117 -0.49 -12.69 16.91
CA GLY A 117 0.02 -14.03 17.22
C GLY A 117 -0.34 -15.09 16.18
N ASP A 118 -1.19 -14.79 15.19
CA ASP A 118 -1.48 -15.73 14.12
C ASP A 118 -0.23 -16.02 13.28
N SER A 119 -0.02 -17.29 12.94
CA SER A 119 0.99 -17.69 11.96
C SER A 119 0.39 -17.65 10.56
N VAL A 120 1.05 -16.98 9.63
CA VAL A 120 0.65 -16.88 8.23
C VAL A 120 1.75 -17.42 7.31
N ARG A 121 1.34 -17.97 6.17
CA ARG A 121 2.23 -18.35 5.08
C ARG A 121 2.12 -17.36 3.94
N LYS A 122 3.18 -17.25 3.15
CA LYS A 122 3.16 -16.53 1.88
C LYS A 122 1.99 -17.00 1.02
N GLY A 123 1.19 -16.05 0.56
CA GLY A 123 0.00 -16.28 -0.25
C GLY A 123 -1.29 -16.45 0.56
N ASP A 124 -1.25 -16.56 1.89
CA ASP A 124 -2.46 -16.59 2.71
C ASP A 124 -3.21 -15.27 2.58
N ARG A 125 -4.54 -15.34 2.51
CA ARG A 125 -5.41 -14.15 2.49
C ARG A 125 -5.46 -13.57 3.90
N ILE A 126 -5.06 -12.32 4.06
CA ILE A 126 -4.86 -11.68 5.38
C ILE A 126 -5.70 -10.43 5.60
N ALA A 127 -6.12 -9.74 4.53
CA ALA A 127 -6.92 -8.51 4.64
C ALA A 127 -7.69 -8.20 3.34
N ILE A 128 -8.53 -7.16 3.42
CA ILE A 128 -9.17 -6.51 2.27
C ILE A 128 -8.63 -5.10 2.13
N ASN A 129 -8.24 -4.74 0.91
CA ASN A 129 -7.77 -3.40 0.61
C ASN A 129 -8.87 -2.35 0.83
N GLY A 130 -8.48 -1.15 1.25
CA GLY A 130 -9.41 -0.09 1.59
C GLY A 130 -8.78 1.29 1.48
N ALA A 131 -9.37 2.23 2.22
CA ALA A 131 -8.92 3.60 2.34
C ALA A 131 -9.12 4.11 3.78
N ASP A 132 -8.85 3.27 4.79
CA ASP A 132 -8.91 3.68 6.20
C ASP A 132 -7.64 4.46 6.62
N GLY A 133 -7.77 5.36 7.60
CA GLY A 133 -6.69 6.24 8.08
C GLY A 133 -6.61 7.57 7.33
N ALA A 134 -5.43 7.92 6.84
CA ALA A 134 -5.21 9.14 6.04
C ALA A 134 -4.80 8.90 4.56
N PRO A 135 -5.45 7.99 3.80
CA PRO A 135 -5.10 7.77 2.40
C PRO A 135 -5.79 8.75 1.45
N ASP A 136 -5.13 9.07 0.34
CA ASP A 136 -5.69 9.89 -0.76
C ASP A 136 -6.65 9.12 -1.69
N GLY A 137 -6.88 7.85 -1.40
CA GLY A 137 -7.71 6.91 -2.17
C GLY A 137 -7.32 5.47 -1.88
N CYS A 138 -8.05 4.49 -2.42
CA CYS A 138 -7.72 3.09 -2.19
C CYS A 138 -6.41 2.70 -2.86
N HIS A 139 -5.51 2.17 -2.03
CA HIS A 139 -4.19 1.66 -2.39
C HIS A 139 -3.66 0.80 -1.25
N LEU A 140 -2.68 -0.06 -1.55
CA LEU A 140 -1.92 -0.76 -0.53
C LEU A 140 -0.74 0.10 -0.09
N HIS A 141 -0.67 0.44 1.18
CA HIS A 141 0.55 0.96 1.80
C HIS A 141 1.35 -0.19 2.40
N PHE A 142 2.58 -0.37 1.94
CA PHE A 142 3.45 -1.46 2.36
C PHE A 142 4.83 -0.95 2.79
N GLU A 143 5.26 -1.31 3.99
CA GLU A 143 6.61 -0.98 4.48
C GLU A 143 7.39 -2.22 4.90
N VAL A 144 8.72 -2.08 4.92
CA VAL A 144 9.61 -3.04 5.56
C VAL A 144 10.43 -2.31 6.61
N ARG A 145 10.38 -2.80 7.85
CA ARG A 145 11.15 -2.29 8.98
C ARG A 145 11.98 -3.41 9.58
N PRO A 146 13.12 -3.13 10.25
CA PRO A 146 13.70 -4.06 11.21
C PRO A 146 12.64 -4.50 12.23
N ALA A 147 12.68 -5.74 12.68
CA ALA A 147 11.70 -6.26 13.65
C ALA A 147 11.70 -5.41 14.93
N GLY A 148 10.55 -4.85 15.29
CA GLY A 148 10.39 -3.91 16.41
C GLY A 148 10.97 -2.52 16.17
N GLY A 149 11.40 -2.23 14.94
CA GLY A 149 11.94 -0.94 14.53
C GLY A 149 10.88 0.16 14.42
N ALA A 150 11.33 1.40 14.61
CA ALA A 150 10.50 2.58 14.40
C ALA A 150 10.29 2.87 12.90
N VAL A 151 9.30 3.70 12.57
CA VAL A 151 9.02 4.15 11.20
C VAL A 151 10.26 4.74 10.51
N ASP A 152 11.08 5.51 11.21
CA ASP A 152 12.29 6.13 10.66
C ASP A 152 13.39 5.12 10.29
N SER A 153 13.26 3.86 10.73
CA SER A 153 14.17 2.76 10.39
C SER A 153 13.70 1.93 9.19
N ALA A 154 12.58 2.31 8.56
CA ALA A 154 12.08 1.65 7.37
C ALA A 154 13.12 1.65 6.24
N VAL A 155 13.09 0.58 5.44
CA VAL A 155 13.95 0.38 4.28
C VAL A 155 13.10 0.19 3.03
N ASP A 156 13.70 0.39 1.86
CA ASP A 156 13.02 0.20 0.58
C ASP A 156 12.41 -1.22 0.48
N PRO A 157 11.07 -1.34 0.40
CA PRO A 157 10.41 -2.64 0.42
C PRO A 157 10.44 -3.33 -0.94
N ALA A 158 11.01 -2.74 -2.00
CA ALA A 158 10.92 -3.25 -3.37
C ALA A 158 11.36 -4.72 -3.53
N ALA A 159 12.32 -5.18 -2.74
CA ALA A 159 12.77 -6.58 -2.77
C ALA A 159 11.81 -7.57 -2.08
N ASP A 160 11.04 -7.10 -1.10
CA ASP A 160 10.08 -7.89 -0.33
C ASP A 160 8.66 -7.77 -0.90
N LEU A 161 8.41 -6.74 -1.72
CA LEU A 161 7.20 -6.53 -2.49
C LEU A 161 7.11 -7.58 -3.61
N CYS A 162 6.88 -8.83 -3.24
CA CYS A 162 6.63 -9.92 -4.17
C CYS A 162 5.18 -9.80 -4.65
N LEU A 163 4.95 -8.91 -5.63
CA LEU A 163 3.66 -8.73 -6.31
C LEU A 163 3.31 -9.99 -7.11
N THR A 164 2.92 -11.06 -6.43
CA THR A 164 2.38 -12.27 -7.08
C THR A 164 1.00 -11.95 -7.63
N GLY A 165 0.81 -12.06 -8.96
CA GLY A 165 -0.44 -11.75 -9.64
C GLY A 165 -0.41 -10.52 -10.56
N LEU A 166 0.77 -9.96 -10.84
CA LEU A 166 0.95 -8.78 -11.69
C LEU A 166 1.86 -9.00 -12.91
N GLY A 167 2.10 -10.29 -13.24
CA GLY A 167 2.77 -10.73 -14.46
C GLY A 167 1.80 -10.93 -15.62
#